data_AF-A0A932NH97-F1
#
_entry.id   AF-A0A932NH97-F1
#
_cell.length_a   1.000
_cell.length_b   1.000
_cell.length_c   1.000
_cell.angle_alpha   90.00
_cell.angle_beta   90.00
_cell.angle_gamma   90.00
#
_symmetry.space_group_name_H-M   'P 1'
#
loop_
_entity.id
_entity.type
_entity.pdbx_description
1 polymer ?
#
loop_
_entity_poly.entity_id
_entity_poly.type
_entity_poly.pdbx_seq_one_letter_code
_entity_poly.pdbx_strand_id
1 'polypeptide(L)'
;MAELYGQRIQTTVQTKYLPYVVDTILNSNVLFQRIVRAAKKWSGRTLRVPVKVSKNVTGTSFRGFDVLSTAATDNRQFMEFTPSFHQITVALPGDELSVADTEDKVLDLMKLSIQSDTEDMADDLGTAFYGDGTGNNSKDVLGLGALVDDGTSIATIGGLSRATFPTLAGTVTASAGTLTLAKIDTLWNAVTSGNQKPTVMMTTESVFSFFGQLLRPQERIMKDAGLMKGLKGGTGFVGLQYNGVPVLMDEKAT
;
A
#
# COMPACT_ATOMS: atom_id res chain seq x y z
N MET A 1 33.74 -23.58 4.11
CA MET A 1 34.87 -22.89 3.45
C MET A 1 36.15 -23.52 4.01
N ALA A 2 37.03 -24.09 3.19
CA ALA A 2 38.29 -24.65 3.69
C ALA A 2 39.19 -23.50 4.16
N GLU A 3 39.71 -23.58 5.38
CA GLU A 3 40.42 -22.46 6.01
C GLU A 3 41.79 -22.20 5.35
N LEU A 4 42.07 -20.91 5.09
CA LEU A 4 43.21 -20.46 4.28
C LEU A 4 44.53 -20.36 5.06
N TYR A 5 44.51 -20.45 6.40
CA TYR A 5 45.66 -20.15 7.27
C TYR A 5 45.97 -21.28 8.25
N GLY A 6 47.26 -21.48 8.55
CA GLY A 6 47.72 -22.51 9.49
C GLY A 6 47.44 -22.20 10.95
N GLN A 7 47.49 -23.24 11.79
CA GLN A 7 47.03 -23.25 13.19
C GLN A 7 47.63 -22.17 14.11
N ARG A 8 48.82 -21.66 13.78
CA ARG A 8 49.47 -20.56 14.52
C ARG A 8 48.67 -19.24 14.48
N ILE A 9 47.96 -18.98 13.37
CA ILE A 9 47.15 -17.76 13.23
C ILE A 9 45.81 -17.96 13.92
N GLN A 10 45.22 -19.15 13.83
CA GLN A 10 43.95 -19.52 14.47
C GLN A 10 44.00 -19.44 16.00
N THR A 11 45.13 -19.77 16.62
CA THR A 11 45.31 -19.68 18.08
C THR A 11 45.63 -18.26 18.57
N THR A 12 45.99 -17.35 17.67
CA THR A 12 46.50 -16.02 18.03
C THR A 12 45.48 -14.91 17.73
N VAL A 13 44.54 -15.14 16.81
CA VAL A 13 43.58 -14.13 16.35
C VAL A 13 42.16 -14.70 16.44
N GLN A 14 41.29 -14.05 17.20
CA GLN A 14 39.87 -14.39 17.26
C GLN A 14 39.16 -14.01 15.95
N THR A 15 38.27 -14.88 15.49
CA THR A 15 37.35 -14.58 14.39
C THR A 15 36.38 -13.50 14.83
N LYS A 16 36.44 -12.33 14.17
CA LYS A 16 35.50 -11.24 14.44
C LYS A 16 34.16 -11.55 13.79
N TYR A 17 33.14 -11.76 14.61
CA TYR A 17 31.75 -11.83 14.17
C TYR A 17 31.16 -10.40 14.08
N LEU A 18 30.35 -10.15 13.06
CA LEU A 18 29.61 -8.89 12.94
C LEU A 18 28.42 -8.94 13.91
N PRO A 19 28.14 -7.85 14.66
CA PRO A 19 27.09 -7.82 15.67
C PRO A 19 25.70 -7.54 15.08
N TYR A 20 25.47 -7.89 13.81
CA TYR A 20 24.18 -7.71 13.14
C TYR A 20 24.01 -8.74 12.03
N VAL A 21 22.76 -9.11 11.79
CA VAL A 21 22.33 -9.88 10.61
C VAL A 21 21.83 -8.88 9.56
N VAL A 22 22.18 -9.13 8.30
CA VAL A 22 21.69 -8.34 7.17
C VAL A 22 20.54 -9.10 6.56
N ASP A 23 19.36 -8.49 6.53
CA ASP A 23 18.23 -9.00 5.77
C ASP A 23 18.43 -8.76 4.27
N THR A 24 18.06 -9.77 3.48
CA THR A 24 18.18 -9.78 2.01
C THR A 24 16.90 -10.23 1.33
N ILE A 25 15.83 -10.51 2.08
CA ILE A 25 14.61 -11.16 1.59
C ILE A 25 13.44 -10.17 1.56
N LEU A 26 13.30 -9.32 2.58
CA LEU A 26 12.13 -8.45 2.69
C LEU A 26 12.24 -7.24 1.77
N ASN A 27 11.10 -6.92 1.18
CA ASN A 27 10.97 -5.86 0.19
C ASN A 27 10.35 -4.60 0.80
N SER A 28 10.50 -3.46 0.12
CA SER A 28 9.96 -2.20 0.61
C SER A 28 8.44 -2.22 0.64
N ASN A 29 7.85 -1.80 1.77
CA ASN A 29 6.41 -1.76 1.98
C ASN A 29 5.97 -0.34 2.39
N VAL A 30 5.70 0.50 1.39
CA VAL A 30 5.44 1.94 1.60
C VAL A 30 3.99 2.19 1.99
N LEU A 31 3.03 1.45 1.40
CA LEU A 31 1.61 1.60 1.71
C LEU A 31 1.30 1.22 3.16
N PHE A 32 1.76 0.06 3.61
CA PHE A 32 1.46 -0.41 4.96
C PHE A 32 2.00 0.55 6.02
N GLN A 33 3.23 1.05 5.87
CA GLN A 33 3.81 2.02 6.80
C GLN A 33 2.96 3.29 6.92
N ARG A 34 2.37 3.76 5.81
CA ARG A 34 1.50 4.93 5.82
C ARG A 34 0.16 4.66 6.49
N ILE A 35 -0.43 3.48 6.26
CA ILE A 35 -1.68 3.05 6.91
C ILE A 35 -1.47 2.91 8.41
N VAL A 36 -0.42 2.21 8.86
CA VAL A 36 -0.13 1.97 10.28
C VAL A 36 0.07 3.29 11.04
N ARG A 37 0.74 4.29 10.43
CA ARG A 37 0.88 5.62 11.02
C ARG A 37 -0.44 6.38 11.20
N ALA A 38 -1.42 6.11 10.36
CA ALA A 38 -2.74 6.75 10.39
C ALA A 38 -3.83 5.85 11.02
N ALA A 39 -3.45 4.69 11.56
CA ALA A 39 -4.40 3.72 12.08
C ALA A 39 -5.15 4.27 13.31
N LYS A 40 -6.46 4.03 13.34
CA LYS A 40 -7.33 4.39 14.48
C LYS A 40 -7.64 3.14 15.28
N LYS A 41 -7.73 3.29 16.60
CA LYS A 41 -8.12 2.19 17.49
C LYS A 41 -9.54 1.75 17.17
N TRP A 42 -9.70 0.47 16.86
CA TRP A 42 -11.00 -0.17 16.71
C TRP A 42 -11.57 -0.57 18.08
N SER A 43 -12.90 -0.50 18.22
CA SER A 43 -13.64 -0.90 19.41
C SER A 43 -15.02 -1.43 19.01
N GLY A 44 -15.50 -2.47 19.67
CA GLY A 44 -16.81 -3.09 19.43
C GLY A 44 -16.72 -4.45 18.76
N ARG A 45 -17.82 -4.91 18.13
CA ARG A 45 -17.86 -6.18 17.37
C ARG A 45 -17.64 -5.96 15.87
N THR A 46 -18.20 -4.88 15.34
CA THR A 46 -18.11 -4.48 13.94
C THR A 46 -18.07 -2.95 13.82
N LEU A 47 -17.42 -2.45 12.78
CA LEU A 47 -17.39 -1.03 12.45
C LEU A 47 -18.51 -0.74 11.44
N ARG A 48 -19.48 0.10 11.84
CA ARG A 48 -20.59 0.51 10.97
C ARG A 48 -20.39 1.94 10.48
N VAL A 49 -20.34 2.11 9.17
CA VAL A 49 -20.19 3.41 8.51
C VAL A 49 -21.49 3.75 7.78
N PRO A 50 -22.23 4.81 8.18
CA PRO A 50 -23.40 5.25 7.45
C PRO A 50 -22.99 5.97 6.16
N VAL A 51 -23.56 5.56 5.04
CA VAL A 51 -23.28 6.15 3.72
C VAL A 51 -24.58 6.61 3.07
N LYS A 52 -24.53 7.75 2.37
CA LYS A 52 -25.64 8.25 1.57
C LYS A 52 -25.54 7.68 0.16
N VAL A 53 -26.58 6.96 -0.26
CA VAL A 53 -26.58 6.19 -1.53
C VAL A 53 -27.40 6.85 -2.63
N SER A 54 -28.30 7.78 -2.29
CA SER A 54 -29.18 8.46 -3.26
C SER A 54 -29.40 9.93 -2.91
N LYS A 55 -29.75 10.72 -3.92
CA LYS A 55 -30.16 12.12 -3.72
C LYS A 55 -31.65 12.17 -3.41
N ASN A 56 -32.03 13.11 -2.55
CA ASN A 56 -33.44 13.44 -2.39
C ASN A 56 -33.97 14.10 -3.69
N VAL A 57 -35.01 13.52 -4.26
CA VAL A 57 -35.68 13.96 -5.49
C VAL A 57 -36.93 14.80 -5.24
N THR A 58 -37.32 15.05 -3.98
CA THR A 58 -38.51 15.87 -3.67
C THR A 58 -38.32 17.37 -3.93
N GLY A 59 -37.09 17.81 -4.18
CA GLY A 59 -36.82 19.20 -4.55
C GLY A 59 -37.27 19.49 -5.98
N THR A 60 -38.37 20.24 -6.13
CA THR A 60 -38.90 20.68 -7.43
C THR A 60 -39.14 22.19 -7.43
N SER A 61 -38.99 22.82 -8.59
CA SER A 61 -39.46 24.21 -8.79
C SER A 61 -40.99 24.24 -8.72
N PHE A 62 -41.56 25.30 -8.16
CA PHE A 62 -43.01 25.42 -7.97
C PHE A 62 -43.54 26.75 -8.50
N ARG A 63 -44.80 26.81 -8.93
CA ARG A 63 -45.50 28.07 -9.24
C ARG A 63 -46.96 28.01 -8.77
N GLY A 64 -47.46 29.13 -8.25
CA GLY A 64 -48.87 29.24 -7.86
C GLY A 64 -49.28 28.22 -6.80
N PHE A 65 -50.34 27.47 -7.06
CA PHE A 65 -50.95 26.49 -6.14
C PHE A 65 -50.51 25.04 -6.41
N ASP A 66 -49.27 24.82 -6.86
CA ASP A 66 -48.73 23.48 -7.07
C ASP A 66 -48.64 22.65 -5.78
N VAL A 67 -48.97 21.36 -5.87
CA VAL A 67 -48.88 20.41 -4.74
C VAL A 67 -47.45 19.92 -4.59
N LEU A 68 -46.83 20.24 -3.45
CA LEU A 68 -45.48 19.81 -3.09
C LEU A 68 -45.52 18.48 -2.32
N SER A 69 -44.66 17.53 -2.71
CA SER A 69 -44.55 16.25 -2.01
C SER A 69 -43.89 16.42 -0.63
N THR A 70 -44.50 15.82 0.40
CA THR A 70 -43.97 15.73 1.77
C THR A 70 -43.44 14.33 2.10
N ALA A 71 -43.28 13.47 1.09
CA ALA A 71 -42.81 12.10 1.29
C ALA A 71 -41.41 12.08 1.94
N ALA A 72 -41.25 11.23 2.96
CA ALA A 72 -39.96 10.98 3.56
C ALA A 72 -39.07 10.19 2.59
N THR A 73 -37.82 10.61 2.41
CA THR A 73 -36.85 9.89 1.56
C THR A 73 -35.84 9.14 2.42
N ASP A 74 -35.76 7.83 2.24
CA ASP A 74 -34.66 7.04 2.76
C ASP A 74 -33.53 6.96 1.72
N ASN A 75 -32.41 7.59 2.04
CA ASN A 75 -31.28 7.72 1.14
C ASN A 75 -29.98 7.25 1.80
N ARG A 76 -30.05 6.57 2.95
CA ARG A 76 -28.88 6.19 3.74
C ARG A 76 -28.89 4.69 4.00
N GLN A 77 -27.71 4.10 3.97
CA GLN A 77 -27.48 2.69 4.26
C GLN A 77 -26.25 2.54 5.16
N PHE A 78 -26.15 1.43 5.88
CA PHE A 78 -24.97 1.12 6.71
C PHE A 78 -24.06 0.12 6.00
N MET A 79 -22.78 0.46 5.92
CA MET A 79 -21.72 -0.49 5.60
C MET A 79 -21.16 -1.07 6.89
N GLU A 80 -20.95 -2.39 6.94
CA GLU A 80 -20.43 -3.08 8.12
C GLU A 80 -19.10 -3.77 7.80
N PHE A 81 -18.08 -3.51 8.61
CA PHE A 81 -16.74 -4.11 8.51
C PHE A 81 -16.41 -4.92 9.77
N THR A 82 -15.94 -6.14 9.58
CA THR A 82 -15.49 -7.06 10.65
C THR A 82 -13.97 -6.99 10.78
N PRO A 83 -13.41 -7.12 11.99
CA PRO A 83 -11.97 -7.21 12.18
C PRO A 83 -11.41 -8.54 11.66
N SER A 84 -10.21 -8.48 11.09
CA SER A 84 -9.39 -9.64 10.70
C SER A 84 -8.14 -9.69 11.58
N PHE A 85 -7.62 -10.89 11.84
CA PHE A 85 -6.46 -11.10 12.71
C PHE A 85 -5.37 -11.89 11.97
N HIS A 86 -4.11 -11.50 12.16
CA HIS A 86 -2.93 -12.16 11.58
C HIS A 86 -2.01 -12.65 12.70
N GLN A 87 -1.40 -13.82 12.52
CA GLN A 87 -0.52 -14.45 13.50
C GLN A 87 0.71 -15.03 12.81
N ILE A 88 1.88 -14.81 13.40
CA ILE A 88 3.11 -15.56 13.15
C ILE A 88 3.56 -16.19 14.47
N THR A 89 4.19 -17.37 14.41
CA THR A 89 4.57 -18.11 15.62
C THR A 89 6.08 -18.16 15.75
N VAL A 90 6.61 -17.67 16.88
CA VAL A 90 8.04 -17.76 17.22
C VAL A 90 8.23 -18.96 18.15
N ALA A 91 8.88 -20.02 17.67
CA ALA A 91 9.16 -21.22 18.47
C ALA A 91 10.65 -21.30 18.79
N LEU A 92 11.00 -21.15 20.07
CA LEU A 92 12.36 -21.29 20.57
C LEU A 92 12.40 -22.38 21.65
N PRO A 93 13.20 -23.44 21.49
CA PRO A 93 13.34 -24.47 22.50
C PRO A 93 14.27 -23.99 23.64
N GLY A 94 13.96 -24.42 24.88
CA GLY A 94 14.59 -23.88 26.09
C GLY A 94 16.04 -24.30 26.31
N ASP A 95 16.44 -25.45 25.75
CA ASP A 95 17.82 -25.91 25.73
C ASP A 95 18.71 -25.04 24.82
N GLU A 96 18.23 -24.66 23.64
CA GLU A 96 18.93 -23.70 22.77
C GLU A 96 19.05 -22.31 23.40
N LEU A 97 18.00 -21.84 24.07
CA LEU A 97 18.03 -20.55 24.77
C LEU A 97 19.05 -20.53 25.91
N SER A 98 19.16 -21.64 26.66
CA SER A 98 20.13 -21.76 27.75
C SER A 98 21.58 -21.83 27.26
N VAL A 99 21.82 -22.36 26.06
CA VAL A 99 23.17 -22.40 25.45
C VAL A 99 23.52 -21.05 24.81
N ALA A 100 22.52 -20.36 24.24
CA ALA A 100 22.68 -19.05 23.64
C ALA A 100 22.86 -17.92 24.67
N ASP A 101 22.36 -18.05 25.91
CA ASP A 101 22.52 -17.06 26.98
C ASP A 101 23.82 -17.27 27.78
N THR A 102 24.96 -17.17 27.10
CA THR A 102 26.30 -17.25 27.69
C THR A 102 27.05 -15.92 27.57
N GLU A 103 28.13 -15.73 28.33
CA GLU A 103 28.93 -14.50 28.36
C GLU A 103 29.59 -14.18 26.99
N ASP A 104 29.75 -15.20 26.14
CA ASP A 104 30.26 -15.09 24.77
C ASP A 104 29.18 -14.76 23.72
N LYS A 105 27.95 -14.41 24.14
CA LYS A 105 26.87 -14.09 23.20
C LYS A 105 27.21 -12.88 22.33
N VAL A 106 27.25 -13.10 21.02
CA VAL A 106 27.46 -12.03 20.02
C VAL A 106 26.14 -11.31 19.71
N LEU A 107 25.03 -12.04 19.72
CA LEU A 107 23.67 -11.58 19.44
C LEU A 107 22.69 -12.30 20.37
N ASP A 108 21.62 -11.61 20.77
CA ASP A 108 20.53 -12.22 21.54
C ASP A 108 19.60 -12.97 20.58
N LEU A 109 19.62 -14.31 20.68
CA LEU A 109 18.85 -15.21 19.82
C LEU A 109 17.35 -14.93 19.88
N MET A 110 16.80 -14.70 21.08
CA MET A 110 15.37 -14.48 21.27
C MET A 110 14.94 -13.13 20.68
N LYS A 111 15.73 -12.08 20.93
CA LYS A 111 15.42 -10.76 20.37
C LYS A 111 15.52 -10.76 18.85
N LEU A 112 16.51 -11.46 18.30
CA LEU A 112 16.73 -11.55 16.86
C LEU A 112 15.60 -12.32 16.16
N SER A 113 15.18 -13.47 16.71
CA SER A 113 14.09 -14.25 16.12
C SER A 113 12.76 -13.50 16.17
N ILE A 114 12.46 -12.84 17.30
CA ILE A 114 11.26 -11.99 17.41
C ILE A 114 11.33 -10.84 16.40
N GLN A 115 12.49 -10.19 16.25
CA GLN A 115 12.64 -9.10 15.29
C GLN A 115 12.41 -9.60 13.85
N SER A 116 13.06 -10.69 13.45
CA SER A 116 12.89 -11.30 12.13
C SER A 116 11.42 -11.65 11.86
N ASP A 117 10.77 -12.36 12.78
CA ASP A 117 9.38 -12.78 12.60
C ASP A 117 8.42 -11.58 12.58
N THR A 118 8.74 -10.49 13.29
CA THR A 118 7.95 -9.25 13.20
C THR A 118 8.13 -8.51 11.88
N GLU A 119 9.32 -8.58 11.28
CA GLU A 119 9.61 -8.00 9.97
C GLU A 119 8.90 -8.82 8.87
N ASP A 120 8.93 -10.16 8.96
CA ASP A 120 8.19 -11.08 8.10
C ASP A 120 6.66 -10.83 8.19
N MET A 121 6.14 -10.70 9.43
CA MET A 121 4.72 -10.38 9.63
C MET A 121 4.31 -9.03 9.02
N ALA A 122 5.20 -8.03 9.05
CA ALA A 122 4.93 -6.73 8.44
C ALA A 122 4.91 -6.82 6.89
N ASP A 123 5.73 -7.69 6.31
CA ASP A 123 5.78 -7.95 4.88
C ASP A 123 4.53 -8.70 4.38
N ASP A 124 4.13 -9.76 5.10
CA ASP A 124 2.91 -10.52 4.82
C ASP A 124 1.67 -9.64 4.86
N LEU A 125 1.56 -8.78 5.90
CA LEU A 125 0.49 -7.80 6.00
C LEU A 125 0.55 -6.81 4.83
N GLY A 126 1.74 -6.36 4.43
CA GLY A 126 1.94 -5.53 3.24
C GLY A 126 1.31 -6.11 1.99
N THR A 127 1.60 -7.38 1.70
CA THR A 127 1.00 -8.11 0.58
C THR A 127 -0.52 -8.20 0.74
N ALA A 128 -1.01 -8.53 1.94
CA ALA A 128 -2.44 -8.64 2.22
C ALA A 128 -3.19 -7.31 1.99
N PHE A 129 -2.56 -6.15 2.27
CA PHE A 129 -3.15 -4.83 2.02
C PHE A 129 -3.30 -4.49 0.53
N TYR A 130 -2.58 -5.13 -0.37
CA TYR A 130 -2.79 -4.98 -1.82
C TYR A 130 -3.79 -6.00 -2.38
N GLY A 131 -3.99 -7.12 -1.70
CA GLY A 131 -4.92 -8.17 -2.09
C GLY A 131 -6.41 -7.76 -2.06
N ASP A 132 -7.26 -8.74 -2.36
CA ASP A 132 -8.72 -8.59 -2.42
C ASP A 132 -9.44 -9.12 -1.16
N GLY A 133 -8.69 -9.71 -0.23
CA GLY A 133 -9.22 -10.27 1.02
C GLY A 133 -10.12 -11.50 0.83
N THR A 134 -10.18 -12.11 -0.37
CA THR A 134 -10.99 -13.31 -0.62
C THR A 134 -10.26 -14.61 -0.21
N GLY A 135 -8.94 -14.52 -0.02
CA GLY A 135 -8.10 -15.61 0.43
C GLY A 135 -8.47 -16.16 1.81
N ASN A 136 -8.02 -17.40 2.06
CA ASN A 136 -8.20 -18.12 3.32
C ASN A 136 -9.65 -18.17 3.84
N ASN A 137 -10.61 -18.41 2.94
CA ASN A 137 -12.06 -18.36 3.24
C ASN A 137 -12.53 -16.97 3.72
N SER A 138 -12.04 -15.90 3.08
CA SER A 138 -12.36 -14.50 3.41
C SER A 138 -11.97 -14.08 4.83
N LYS A 139 -10.92 -14.71 5.37
CA LYS A 139 -10.34 -14.33 6.68
C LYS A 139 -9.23 -13.31 6.52
N ASP A 140 -8.69 -13.17 5.31
CA ASP A 140 -7.65 -12.22 5.01
C ASP A 140 -8.18 -10.78 5.12
N VAL A 141 -7.26 -9.86 5.34
CA VAL A 141 -7.60 -8.44 5.48
C VAL A 141 -8.21 -7.94 4.16
N LEU A 142 -9.27 -7.12 4.25
CA LEU A 142 -9.83 -6.44 3.09
C LEU A 142 -8.80 -5.43 2.55
N GLY A 143 -8.12 -5.79 1.47
CA GLY A 143 -7.07 -4.99 0.83
C GLY A 143 -7.58 -4.04 -0.26
N LEU A 144 -6.63 -3.33 -0.88
CA LEU A 144 -6.87 -2.31 -1.89
C LEU A 144 -7.52 -2.87 -3.16
N GLY A 145 -7.21 -4.11 -3.52
CA GLY A 145 -7.85 -4.80 -4.65
C GLY A 145 -9.36 -4.87 -4.51
N ALA A 146 -9.87 -5.11 -3.30
CA ALA A 146 -11.31 -5.08 -3.05
C ALA A 146 -11.88 -3.67 -2.99
N LEU A 147 -11.15 -2.74 -2.37
CA LEU A 147 -11.61 -1.37 -2.16
C LEU A 147 -11.76 -0.57 -3.46
N VAL A 148 -10.84 -0.77 -4.41
CA VAL A 148 -10.77 -0.01 -5.67
C VAL A 148 -11.58 -0.66 -6.80
N ASP A 149 -11.96 -1.93 -6.66
CA ASP A 149 -12.70 -2.66 -7.69
C ASP A 149 -14.06 -2.00 -8.05
N ASP A 150 -14.47 -2.18 -9.29
CA ASP A 150 -15.70 -1.62 -9.87
C ASP A 150 -16.93 -2.54 -9.68
N GLY A 151 -16.74 -3.70 -9.05
CA GLY A 151 -17.75 -4.74 -8.90
C GLY A 151 -17.52 -5.96 -9.80
N THR A 152 -16.48 -5.96 -10.64
CA THR A 152 -16.15 -7.09 -11.52
C THR A 152 -15.52 -8.25 -10.76
N SER A 153 -14.61 -7.97 -9.82
CA SER A 153 -13.98 -9.01 -9.00
C SER A 153 -14.72 -9.22 -7.69
N ILE A 154 -15.19 -8.13 -7.05
CA ILE A 154 -15.90 -8.17 -5.76
C ILE A 154 -17.22 -7.41 -5.87
N ALA A 155 -18.31 -8.17 -5.93
CA ALA A 155 -19.66 -7.64 -6.12
C ALA A 155 -20.19 -6.83 -4.92
N THR A 156 -19.62 -7.01 -3.72
CA THR A 156 -20.13 -6.41 -2.49
C THR A 156 -19.02 -5.79 -1.63
N ILE A 157 -19.27 -4.60 -1.10
CA ILE A 157 -18.38 -3.93 -0.14
C ILE A 157 -19.15 -3.55 1.12
N GLY A 158 -18.63 -3.96 2.29
CA GLY A 158 -19.27 -3.69 3.58
C GLY A 158 -20.71 -4.22 3.70
N GLY A 159 -21.05 -5.32 3.01
CA GLY A 159 -22.39 -5.91 2.97
C GLY A 159 -23.37 -5.27 1.97
N LEU A 160 -22.96 -4.25 1.22
CA LEU A 160 -23.77 -3.62 0.17
C LEU A 160 -23.30 -4.03 -1.23
N SER A 161 -24.24 -4.28 -2.14
CA SER A 161 -23.94 -4.61 -3.54
C SER A 161 -23.56 -3.37 -4.34
N ARG A 162 -22.46 -3.45 -5.09
CA ARG A 162 -22.00 -2.40 -6.01
C ARG A 162 -22.92 -2.24 -7.22
N ALA A 163 -23.64 -3.29 -7.62
CA ALA A 163 -24.63 -3.23 -8.69
C ALA A 163 -25.89 -2.46 -8.25
N THR A 164 -26.30 -2.61 -6.99
CA THR A 164 -27.46 -1.90 -6.42
C THR A 164 -27.12 -0.46 -6.06
N PHE A 165 -25.88 -0.20 -5.61
CA PHE A 165 -25.40 1.12 -5.21
C PHE A 165 -24.15 1.49 -6.03
N PRO A 166 -24.32 2.02 -7.26
CA PRO A 166 -23.21 2.30 -8.17
C PRO A 166 -22.25 3.38 -7.63
N THR A 167 -22.66 4.17 -6.64
CA THR A 167 -21.79 5.12 -5.94
C THR A 167 -20.68 4.45 -5.13
N LEU A 168 -20.76 3.14 -4.89
CA LEU A 168 -19.77 2.34 -4.14
C LEU A 168 -18.78 1.60 -5.06
N ALA A 169 -18.99 1.65 -6.38
CA ALA A 169 -18.06 1.09 -7.35
C ALA A 169 -16.87 2.06 -7.52
N GLY A 170 -15.65 1.51 -7.54
CA GLY A 170 -14.46 2.26 -7.90
C GLY A 170 -14.41 2.55 -9.40
N THR A 171 -13.56 3.51 -9.80
CA THR A 171 -13.30 3.79 -11.21
C THR A 171 -12.11 2.97 -11.67
N VAL A 172 -12.37 1.87 -12.38
CA VAL A 172 -11.32 1.04 -13.00
C VAL A 172 -11.27 1.35 -14.49
N THR A 173 -10.22 2.04 -14.93
CA THR A 173 -9.98 2.27 -16.36
C THR A 173 -9.02 1.20 -16.87
N ALA A 174 -9.56 0.15 -17.50
CA ALA A 174 -8.75 -0.87 -18.15
C ALA A 174 -7.87 -0.24 -19.24
N SER A 175 -6.55 -0.21 -19.02
CA SER A 175 -5.59 0.17 -20.06
C SER A 175 -4.96 -1.08 -20.65
N ALA A 176 -5.58 -1.63 -21.69
CA ALA A 176 -4.85 -2.50 -22.61
C ALA A 176 -3.90 -1.62 -23.44
N GLY A 177 -2.59 -1.86 -23.34
CA GLY A 177 -1.55 -1.18 -24.12
C GLY A 177 -0.87 0.02 -23.44
N THR A 178 -0.19 0.84 -24.25
CA THR A 178 0.72 1.91 -23.80
C THR A 178 0.05 2.91 -22.86
N LEU A 179 0.77 3.25 -21.77
CA LEU A 179 0.41 4.34 -20.86
C LEU A 179 0.57 5.68 -21.59
N THR A 180 -0.41 6.58 -21.47
CA THR A 180 -0.35 7.93 -22.04
C THR A 180 -0.79 8.94 -21.00
N LEU A 181 -0.30 10.19 -21.09
CA LEU A 181 -0.73 11.27 -20.18
C LEU A 181 -2.25 11.48 -20.25
N ALA A 182 -2.84 11.41 -21.44
CA ALA A 182 -4.29 11.55 -21.62
C ALA A 182 -5.10 10.50 -20.83
N LYS A 183 -4.62 9.25 -20.73
CA LYS A 183 -5.28 8.23 -19.91
C LYS A 183 -5.21 8.57 -18.42
N ILE A 184 -4.07 9.08 -17.94
CA ILE A 184 -3.91 9.54 -16.56
C ILE A 184 -4.83 10.74 -16.29
N ASP A 185 -4.96 11.68 -17.24
CA ASP A 185 -5.89 12.81 -17.15
C ASP A 185 -7.35 12.35 -17.04
N THR A 186 -7.75 11.35 -17.84
CA THR A 186 -9.11 10.80 -17.76
C THR A 186 -9.41 10.15 -16.41
N LEU A 187 -8.46 9.40 -15.86
CA LEU A 187 -8.61 8.77 -14.55
C LEU A 187 -8.63 9.82 -13.44
N TRP A 188 -7.74 10.81 -13.49
CA TRP A 188 -7.69 11.90 -12.54
C TRP A 188 -9.01 12.68 -12.50
N ASN A 189 -9.56 13.03 -13.66
CA ASN A 189 -10.83 13.74 -13.75
C ASN A 189 -12.02 12.89 -13.27
N ALA A 190 -11.97 11.56 -13.43
CA ALA A 190 -13.03 10.67 -12.97
C ALA A 190 -13.04 10.50 -11.44
N VAL A 191 -11.87 10.51 -10.80
CA VAL A 191 -11.74 10.31 -9.33
C VAL A 191 -11.77 11.64 -8.56
N THR A 192 -11.52 12.77 -9.21
CA THR A 192 -11.58 14.09 -8.57
C THR A 192 -12.96 14.71 -8.70
N SER A 193 -13.51 15.15 -7.57
CA SER A 193 -14.78 15.89 -7.55
C SER A 193 -14.70 17.05 -6.57
N GLY A 194 -14.57 18.27 -7.10
CA GLY A 194 -14.45 19.49 -6.32
C GLY A 194 -13.26 19.45 -5.34
N ASN A 195 -13.56 19.42 -4.04
CA ASN A 195 -12.55 19.41 -2.96
C ASN A 195 -12.08 17.99 -2.58
N GLN A 196 -12.70 16.94 -3.13
CA GLN A 196 -12.27 15.55 -2.93
C GLN A 196 -11.27 15.20 -4.02
N LYS A 197 -10.00 15.01 -3.63
CA LYS A 197 -8.89 14.68 -4.53
C LYS A 197 -8.00 13.61 -3.89
N PRO A 198 -7.39 12.70 -4.68
CA PRO A 198 -6.43 11.73 -4.16
C PRO A 198 -5.26 12.41 -3.44
N THR A 199 -4.71 11.76 -2.41
CA THR A 199 -3.55 12.27 -1.65
C THR A 199 -2.25 11.53 -1.97
N VAL A 200 -2.34 10.41 -2.68
CA VAL A 200 -1.21 9.60 -3.13
C VAL A 200 -1.61 8.78 -4.35
N MET A 201 -0.66 8.54 -5.25
CA MET A 201 -0.77 7.52 -6.29
C MET A 201 0.27 6.45 -6.01
N MET A 202 -0.15 5.20 -5.99
CA MET A 202 0.74 4.05 -5.79
C MET A 202 0.77 3.22 -7.06
N THR A 203 1.97 2.85 -7.47
CA THR A 203 2.23 2.15 -8.72
C THR A 203 3.38 1.17 -8.55
N THR A 204 3.40 0.13 -9.38
CA THR A 204 4.58 -0.74 -9.52
C THR A 204 5.75 0.02 -10.11
N GLU A 205 6.97 -0.46 -9.88
CA GLU A 205 8.19 0.15 -10.41
C GLU A 205 8.18 0.28 -11.94
N SER A 206 7.61 -0.73 -12.62
CA SER A 206 7.46 -0.73 -14.08
C SER A 206 6.60 0.43 -14.57
N VAL A 207 5.44 0.66 -13.94
CA VAL A 207 4.50 1.73 -14.30
C VAL A 207 5.10 3.10 -13.98
N PHE A 208 5.80 3.23 -12.86
CA PHE A 208 6.52 4.47 -12.53
C PHE A 208 7.62 4.77 -13.57
N SER A 209 8.36 3.74 -14.01
CA SER A 209 9.38 3.90 -15.04
C SER A 209 8.78 4.34 -16.39
N PHE A 210 7.62 3.79 -16.78
CA PHE A 210 6.88 4.21 -17.97
C PHE A 210 6.38 5.64 -17.86
N PHE A 211 5.88 6.05 -16.70
CA PHE A 211 5.49 7.44 -16.46
C PHE A 211 6.70 8.40 -16.58
N GLY A 212 7.85 8.02 -16.01
CA GLY A 212 9.10 8.76 -16.19
C GLY A 212 9.53 8.86 -17.67
N GLN A 213 9.38 7.79 -18.45
CA GLN A 213 9.67 7.81 -19.89
C GLN A 213 8.76 8.76 -20.68
N LEU A 214 7.50 8.96 -20.26
CA LEU A 214 6.60 9.91 -20.90
C LEU A 214 6.99 11.38 -20.63
N LEU A 215 7.66 11.63 -19.50
CA LEU A 215 8.11 12.97 -19.11
C LEU A 215 9.48 13.34 -19.70
N ARG A 216 10.37 12.37 -19.93
CA ARG A 216 11.71 12.58 -20.50
C ARG A 216 11.74 13.40 -21.81
N PRO A 217 10.84 13.20 -22.79
CA PRO A 217 10.83 14.01 -24.02
C PRO A 217 10.45 15.48 -23.79
N GLN A 218 9.76 15.78 -22.68
CA GLN A 218 9.33 17.13 -22.33
C GLN A 218 10.37 17.87 -21.48
N GLU A 219 11.31 17.15 -20.88
CA GLU A 219 12.48 17.76 -20.26
C GLU A 219 13.38 18.36 -21.35
N ARG A 220 13.24 19.67 -21.56
CA ARG A 220 14.29 20.42 -22.24
C ARG A 220 15.51 20.31 -21.35
N ILE A 221 16.48 19.49 -21.75
CA ILE A 221 17.81 19.45 -21.13
C ILE A 221 18.37 20.87 -21.21
N MET A 222 18.25 21.65 -20.13
CA MET A 222 19.06 22.84 -19.95
C MET A 222 20.47 22.35 -19.66
N LYS A 223 21.22 22.05 -20.72
CA LYS A 223 22.68 22.00 -20.62
C LYS A 223 23.09 23.43 -20.33
N ASP A 224 23.38 23.74 -19.08
CA ASP A 224 24.32 24.82 -18.79
C ASP A 224 25.65 24.40 -19.42
N ALA A 225 25.85 24.84 -20.65
CA ALA A 225 27.13 24.78 -21.35
C ALA A 225 28.08 25.82 -20.72
N GLY A 226 28.35 25.66 -19.42
CA GLY A 226 29.45 26.28 -18.72
C GLY A 226 30.64 25.31 -18.75
N LEU A 227 31.75 25.77 -19.31
CA LEU A 227 32.97 25.00 -19.50
C LEU A 227 33.51 24.40 -18.19
N MET A 228 34.15 23.23 -18.32
CA MET A 228 35.22 22.72 -17.45
C MET A 228 34.85 21.85 -16.22
N LYS A 229 35.33 20.58 -16.30
CA LYS A 229 35.58 19.58 -15.24
C LYS A 229 34.43 19.20 -14.29
N GLY A 230 33.55 18.32 -14.79
CA GLY A 230 32.68 17.49 -13.95
C GLY A 230 31.26 17.31 -14.48
N LEU A 231 31.09 17.04 -15.78
CA LEU A 231 29.78 16.80 -16.40
C LEU A 231 28.97 15.74 -15.62
N LYS A 232 28.00 16.18 -14.82
CA LYS A 232 26.90 15.33 -14.35
C LYS A 232 25.74 15.48 -15.32
N GLY A 233 25.73 14.63 -16.34
CA GLY A 233 24.49 14.29 -17.06
C GLY A 233 23.75 13.23 -16.24
N GLY A 234 22.95 13.67 -15.26
CA GLY A 234 22.04 12.77 -14.55
C GLY A 234 20.72 12.69 -15.32
N THR A 235 20.26 11.48 -15.61
CA THR A 235 18.90 11.20 -16.10
C THR A 235 18.22 10.26 -15.12
N GLY A 236 17.02 10.61 -14.67
CA GLY A 236 16.29 9.87 -13.63
C GLY A 236 15.58 10.80 -12.66
N PHE A 237 14.36 10.42 -12.27
CA PHE A 237 13.56 11.14 -11.28
C PHE A 237 13.70 10.45 -9.93
N VAL A 238 14.02 11.21 -8.87
CA VAL A 238 14.01 10.71 -7.48
C VAL A 238 12.59 10.71 -6.90
N GLY A 239 11.69 11.49 -7.49
CA GLY A 239 10.28 11.50 -7.17
C GLY A 239 9.49 12.10 -8.33
N LEU A 240 8.33 11.50 -8.64
CA LEU A 240 7.42 11.97 -9.66
C LEU A 240 6.16 12.50 -8.99
N GLN A 241 5.63 13.61 -9.49
CA GLN A 241 4.38 14.18 -9.03
C GLN A 241 3.46 14.39 -10.23
N TYR A 242 2.18 14.14 -10.03
CA TYR A 242 1.14 14.42 -11.02
C TYR A 242 0.07 15.29 -10.36
N ASN A 243 -0.18 16.48 -10.93
CA ASN A 243 -1.13 17.48 -10.42
C ASN A 243 -0.97 17.81 -8.91
N GLY A 244 0.28 17.83 -8.43
CA GLY A 244 0.63 18.15 -7.03
C GLY A 244 0.53 16.97 -6.06
N VAL A 245 0.22 15.76 -6.54
CA VAL A 245 0.16 14.53 -5.74
C VAL A 245 1.41 13.67 -6.02
N PRO A 246 2.08 13.14 -4.98
CA PRO A 246 3.23 12.26 -5.17
C PRO A 246 2.81 10.90 -5.74
N VAL A 247 3.54 10.47 -6.76
CA VAL A 247 3.51 9.10 -7.29
C VAL A 247 4.61 8.33 -6.56
N LEU A 248 4.23 7.25 -5.88
CA LEU A 248 5.13 6.41 -5.09
C LEU A 248 5.26 5.04 -5.74
N MET A 249 6.50 4.55 -5.74
CA MET A 249 6.83 3.18 -6.09
C MET A 249 6.62 2.30 -4.86
N ASP A 250 5.91 1.21 -5.04
CA ASP A 250 5.79 0.16 -4.04
C ASP A 250 6.01 -1.18 -4.73
N GLU A 251 6.89 -2.01 -4.17
CA GLU A 251 7.27 -3.29 -4.74
C GLU A 251 6.19 -4.36 -4.49
N LYS A 252 5.32 -4.12 -3.49
CA LYS A 252 4.16 -4.96 -3.18
C LYS A 252 2.91 -4.60 -3.99
N ALA A 253 2.94 -3.53 -4.78
CA ALA A 253 1.83 -3.20 -5.65
C ALA A 253 1.67 -4.27 -6.75
N THR A 254 0.43 -4.72 -6.97
CA THR A 254 0.04 -5.69 -7.99
C THR A 254 -0.92 -5.07 -9.00
#